data_AF-R4TB57-F1
#
_entry.id   AF-R4TB57-F1
#
_cell.length_a   1.000
_cell.length_b   1.000
_cell.length_c   1.000
_cell.angle_alpha   90.00
_cell.angle_beta   90.00
_cell.angle_gamma   90.00
#
_symmetry.space_group_name_H-M   'P 1'
#
loop_
_entity.id
_entity.type
_entity.pdbx_description
1 polymer ?
#
loop_
_entity_poly.entity_id
_entity_poly.type
_entity_poly.pdbx_seq_one_letter_code
_entity_poly.pdbx_strand_id
1 'polypeptide(L)'
;MAPEEREAFDKDPLWNSIGQVIWLLRQAERNHLPPLRTIEVASAMRIHQTRASELLNDLERLRRVSARKKGRQVSWSIGPGEL
;
A
#
# COMPACT_ATOMS: atom_id res chain seq x y z
N MET A 1 -14.22 -21.14 9.22
CA MET A 1 -13.13 -21.01 8.23
C MET A 1 -12.28 -22.25 8.32
N ALA A 2 -12.26 -23.04 7.25
CA ALA A 2 -11.49 -24.26 7.18
C ALA A 2 -9.98 -23.93 7.07
N PRO A 3 -9.07 -24.76 7.60
CA PRO A 3 -7.62 -24.52 7.54
C PRO A 3 -7.09 -24.38 6.11
N GLU A 4 -7.70 -25.08 5.16
CA GLU A 4 -7.31 -25.12 3.74
C GLU A 4 -7.60 -23.78 3.02
N GLU A 5 -8.65 -23.06 3.43
CA GLU A 5 -8.98 -21.73 2.91
C GLU A 5 -7.98 -20.66 3.39
N ARG A 6 -7.37 -20.87 4.56
CA ARG A 6 -6.34 -19.99 5.14
C ARG A 6 -5.01 -20.11 4.41
N GLU A 7 -4.59 -21.33 4.07
CA GLU A 7 -3.35 -21.57 3.32
C GLU A 7 -3.40 -21.02 1.89
N ALA A 8 -4.55 -21.09 1.22
CA ALA A 8 -4.74 -20.50 -0.10
C ALA A 8 -4.66 -18.97 -0.07
N PHE A 9 -5.15 -18.35 1.02
CA PHE A 9 -5.12 -16.90 1.22
C PHE A 9 -3.70 -16.37 1.51
N ASP A 10 -2.92 -17.09 2.32
CA ASP A 10 -1.51 -16.76 2.62
C ASP A 10 -0.58 -16.92 1.40
N LYS A 11 -0.93 -17.81 0.47
CA LYS A 11 -0.16 -18.07 -0.75
C LYS A 11 -0.48 -17.11 -1.89
N ASP A 12 -1.46 -16.22 -1.75
CA ASP A 12 -1.79 -15.25 -2.79
C ASP A 12 -0.76 -14.10 -2.79
N PRO A 13 0.10 -13.98 -3.84
CA PRO A 13 1.12 -12.95 -3.91
C PRO A 13 0.52 -11.53 -3.87
N LEU A 14 -0.75 -11.39 -4.26
CA LEU A 14 -1.45 -10.12 -4.30
C LEU A 14 -1.79 -9.63 -2.88
N TRP A 15 -2.30 -10.53 -2.02
CA TRP A 15 -2.62 -10.20 -0.62
C TRP A 15 -1.37 -9.86 0.19
N ASN A 16 -0.28 -10.58 -0.03
CA ASN A 16 1.03 -10.23 0.54
C ASN A 16 1.49 -8.84 0.10
N SER A 17 1.30 -8.49 -1.18
CA SER A 17 1.66 -7.16 -1.71
C SER A 17 0.82 -6.04 -1.08
N ILE A 18 -0.48 -6.26 -0.89
CA ILE A 18 -1.39 -5.31 -0.22
C ILE A 18 -0.95 -5.08 1.24
N GLY A 19 -0.71 -6.18 1.98
CA GLY A 19 -0.27 -6.12 3.38
C GLY A 19 1.04 -5.35 3.53
N GLN A 20 2.00 -5.59 2.62
CA GLN A 20 3.30 -4.90 2.61
C GLN A 20 3.16 -3.39 2.35
N VAL A 21 2.31 -2.95 1.41
CA VAL A 21 2.06 -1.50 1.17
C VAL A 21 1.49 -0.84 2.42
N ILE A 22 0.45 -1.43 3.00
CA ILE A 22 -0.22 -0.87 4.19
C ILE A 22 0.78 -0.82 5.36
N TRP A 23 1.55 -1.88 5.57
CA TRP A 23 2.59 -1.90 6.59
C TRP A 23 3.63 -0.79 6.35
N LEU A 24 4.12 -0.62 5.12
CA LEU A 24 5.11 0.39 4.77
C LEU A 24 4.62 1.82 5.05
N LEU A 25 3.40 2.14 4.63
CA LEU A 25 2.80 3.45 4.85
C LEU A 25 2.55 3.71 6.35
N ARG A 26 2.13 2.70 7.12
CA ARG A 26 2.00 2.79 8.59
C ARG A 26 3.34 3.02 9.28
N GLN A 27 4.41 2.36 8.82
CA GLN A 27 5.75 2.58 9.38
C GLN A 27 6.23 4.00 9.10
N ALA A 28 5.98 4.53 7.89
CA ALA A 28 6.31 5.91 7.57
C ALA A 28 5.60 6.90 8.52
N GLU A 29 4.29 6.73 8.75
CA GLU A 29 3.54 7.56 9.69
C GLU A 29 4.05 7.44 11.13
N ARG A 30 4.28 6.22 11.62
CA ARG A 30 4.82 5.98 12.98
C ARG A 30 6.18 6.61 13.21
N ASN A 31 7.00 6.67 12.16
CA ASN A 31 8.32 7.29 12.20
C ASN A 31 8.29 8.80 11.89
N HIS A 32 7.10 9.42 11.82
CA HIS A 32 6.92 10.82 11.47
C HIS A 32 7.56 11.22 10.12
N LEU A 33 7.68 10.28 9.19
CA LEU A 33 8.18 10.51 7.85
C LEU A 33 7.11 11.14 6.96
N PRO A 34 7.51 11.89 5.92
CA PRO A 34 6.55 12.42 4.95
C PRO A 34 5.81 11.29 4.20
N PRO A 35 4.59 11.56 3.69
CA PRO A 35 3.85 10.61 2.85
C PRO A 35 4.68 10.12 1.66
N LEU A 36 4.69 8.81 1.42
CA LEU A 36 5.58 8.17 0.46
C LEU A 36 5.11 8.39 -0.98
N ARG A 37 6.02 8.64 -1.90
CA ARG A 37 5.74 8.69 -3.35
C ARG A 37 5.65 7.28 -3.92
N THR A 38 5.00 7.12 -5.06
CA THR A 38 4.89 5.84 -5.77
C THR A 38 6.25 5.17 -6.01
N ILE A 39 7.29 5.95 -6.34
CA ILE A 39 8.64 5.42 -6.57
C ILE A 39 9.30 4.89 -5.29
N GLU A 40 8.99 5.48 -4.13
CA GLU A 40 9.51 5.05 -2.84
C GLU A 40 8.84 3.73 -2.40
N VAL A 41 7.53 3.61 -2.63
CA VAL A 41 6.80 2.36 -2.42
C VAL A 41 7.31 1.25 -3.36
N ALA A 42 7.47 1.55 -4.65
CA ALA A 42 7.99 0.62 -5.64
C ALA A 42 9.39 0.10 -5.27
N SER A 43 10.28 1.01 -4.86
CA SER A 43 11.64 0.69 -4.42
C SER A 43 11.65 -0.20 -3.17
N ALA A 44 10.87 0.16 -2.15
CA ALA A 44 10.78 -0.61 -0.91
C ALA A 44 10.24 -2.02 -1.11
N MET A 45 9.28 -2.18 -2.03
CA MET A 45 8.67 -3.47 -2.38
C MET A 45 9.46 -4.26 -3.44
N ARG A 46 10.48 -3.65 -4.05
CA ARG A 46 11.23 -4.22 -5.19
C ARG A 46 10.33 -4.63 -6.36
N ILE A 47 9.35 -3.78 -6.69
CA ILE A 47 8.43 -3.98 -7.82
C ILE A 47 8.51 -2.82 -8.82
N HIS A 48 7.98 -3.02 -10.03
CA HIS A 48 7.94 -1.98 -11.04
C HIS A 48 7.04 -0.81 -10.61
N GLN A 49 7.40 0.43 -10.96
CA GLN A 49 6.64 1.62 -10.57
C GLN A 49 5.18 1.58 -11.05
N THR A 50 4.93 1.09 -12.27
CA THR A 50 3.57 0.89 -12.81
C THR A 50 2.75 -0.04 -11.90
N ARG A 51 3.36 -1.13 -11.44
CA ARG A 51 2.68 -2.10 -10.57
C ARG A 51 2.36 -1.52 -9.20
N ALA A 52 3.30 -0.78 -8.61
CA ALA A 52 3.06 -0.05 -7.37
C ALA A 52 1.94 1.00 -7.54
N SER A 53 1.91 1.69 -8.68
CA SER A 53 0.87 2.66 -9.01
C SER A 53 -0.50 2.02 -9.11
N GLU A 54 -0.63 0.90 -9.82
CA GLU A 54 -1.89 0.13 -9.89
C GLU A 54 -2.39 -0.25 -8.49
N LEU A 55 -1.50 -0.86 -7.70
CA LEU A 55 -1.82 -1.32 -6.35
C LEU A 55 -2.26 -0.18 -5.44
N LEU A 56 -1.58 0.96 -5.47
CA LEU A 56 -1.93 2.14 -4.65
C LEU A 56 -3.27 2.75 -5.07
N ASN A 57 -3.56 2.83 -6.38
CA ASN A 57 -4.85 3.29 -6.88
C ASN A 57 -6.00 2.35 -6.45
N ASP A 58 -5.78 1.04 -6.50
CA ASP A 58 -6.78 0.06 -6.05
C ASP A 58 -7.02 0.19 -4.54
N LEU A 59 -5.97 0.38 -3.75
CA LEU A 59 -6.09 0.61 -2.30
C LEU A 59 -6.77 1.94 -1.96
N GLU A 60 -6.58 2.98 -2.77
CA GLU A 60 -7.28 4.26 -2.62
C GLU A 60 -8.77 4.11 -2.90
N ARG A 61 -9.15 3.38 -3.96
CA ARG A 61 -10.56 3.07 -4.26
C ARG A 61 -11.23 2.31 -3.11
N LEU A 62 -10.49 1.45 -2.43
CA LEU A 62 -10.93 0.72 -1.23
C LEU A 62 -10.85 1.57 0.05
N ARG A 63 -10.51 2.86 -0.03
CA ARG A 63 -10.33 3.79 1.09
C ARG A 63 -9.32 3.33 2.14
N ARG A 64 -8.37 2.47 1.76
CA ARG A 64 -7.29 1.98 2.65
C ARG A 64 -6.11 2.93 2.72
N VAL A 65 -5.86 3.65 1.63
CA VAL A 65 -4.81 4.68 1.52
C VAL A 65 -5.43 5.98 0.99
N SER A 66 -4.71 7.09 1.10
CA SER A 66 -5.12 8.37 0.52
C SER A 66 -4.00 8.94 -0.34
N ALA A 67 -4.35 9.41 -1.54
CA ALA A 67 -3.41 10.14 -2.38
C ALA A 67 -3.49 11.65 -2.11
N ARG A 68 -2.33 12.28 -1.99
CA ARG A 68 -2.18 13.73 -2.00
C ARG A 68 -1.36 14.14 -3.21
N LYS A 69 -1.97 14.93 -4.09
CA LYS A 69 -1.31 15.46 -5.28
C LYS A 69 -0.74 16.85 -5.01
N LYS A 70 0.54 17.07 -5.31
CA LYS A 70 1.21 18.37 -5.30
C LYS A 70 1.90 18.59 -6.64
N GLY A 71 1.27 19.37 -7.51
CA GLY A 71 1.72 19.55 -8.90
C GLY A 71 1.71 18.22 -9.67
N ARG A 72 2.89 17.80 -10.17
CA ARG A 72 3.07 16.51 -10.87
C ARG A 72 3.35 15.33 -9.93
N GLN A 73 3.59 15.57 -8.65
CA GLN A 73 3.91 14.53 -7.69
C GLN A 73 2.65 14.03 -6.96
N VAL A 74 2.59 12.72 -6.76
CA VAL A 74 1.57 12.05 -5.93
C VAL A 74 2.29 11.38 -4.77
N SER A 75 1.83 11.68 -3.56
CA SER A 75 2.27 11.04 -2.33
C SER A 75 1.10 10.31 -1.68
N TRP A 76 1.41 9.27 -0.94
CA TRP A 76 0.46 8.31 -0.39
C TRP A 76 0.63 8.24 1.13
N SER A 77 -0.48 8.26 1.84
CA SER A 77 -0.56 8.03 3.28
C SER A 77 -1.58 6.95 3.58
N ILE A 78 -1.63 6.47 4.82
CA ILE A 78 -2.75 5.62 5.23
C ILE A 78 -4.02 6.46 5.16
N GLY A 79 -5.08 5.84 4.64
CA GLY A 79 -6.39 6.48 4.61
C GLY A 79 -6.96 6.53 6.03
N PRO A 80 -7.97 7.37 6.28
CA PRO A 80 -8.72 7.32 7.54
C PRO A 80 -9.50 6.00 7.60
N GLY A 81 -8.82 4.91 7.92
CA GLY A 81 -9.46 3.67 8.34
C GLY A 81 -10.04 3.93 9.71
N GLU A 82 -11.36 3.73 9.85
CA GLU A 82 -12.14 3.92 11.07
C GLU A 82 -11.30 3.59 12.31
N LEU A 83 -11.03 4.63 13.10
CA LEU A 83 -10.71 4.51 14.52
C LEU A 83 -11.92 3.93 15.24
#